data_AF-A0A1K1MLJ0-F1
#
_entry.id   AF-A0A1K1MLJ0-F1
#
_cell.length_a   1.000
_cell.length_b   1.000
_cell.length_c   1.000
_cell.angle_alpha   90.00
_cell.angle_beta   90.00
_cell.angle_gamma   90.00
#
_symmetry.space_group_name_H-M   'P 1'
#
loop_
_entity.id
_entity.type
_entity.pdbx_description
1 polymer ?
#
loop_
_entity_poly.entity_id
_entity_poly.type
_entity_poly.pdbx_seq_one_letter_code
_entity_poly.pdbx_strand_id
1 'polypeptide(L)'
;MINIVKYVILIVILGVTGFLIQDYTYDFPISYVAGTKVTLASEYIKDSVFKRLIIPVTIASVPLLYLFVKKVTQLKSISGLVYFIICSTGILFWSFRINMYIQGIISGEIDNLKEVDFGYYLMFGFITGTLLSILIFKIIERKA
;
A
#
# COMPACT_ATOMS: atom_id res chain seq x y z
N MET A 1 5.04 -26.03 -11.42
CA MET A 1 5.45 -25.82 -10.01
C MET A 1 6.38 -24.63 -9.82
N ILE A 2 7.51 -24.54 -10.53
CA ILE A 2 8.54 -23.48 -10.33
C ILE A 2 7.94 -22.06 -10.31
N ASN A 3 7.02 -21.74 -11.21
CA ASN A 3 6.39 -20.42 -11.26
C ASN A 3 5.50 -20.11 -10.04
N ILE A 4 4.75 -21.09 -9.53
CA ILE A 4 3.88 -20.89 -8.35
C ILE A 4 4.74 -20.65 -7.10
N VAL A 5 5.79 -21.46 -6.94
CA VAL A 5 6.73 -21.33 -5.81
C VAL A 5 7.36 -19.94 -5.78
N LYS A 6 7.72 -19.37 -6.94
CA LYS A 6 8.24 -17.99 -7.03
C LYS A 6 7.26 -16.95 -6.48
N TYR A 7 5.97 -17.05 -6.82
CA TYR A 7 4.96 -16.10 -6.31
C TYR A 7 4.69 -16.31 -4.82
N VAL A 8 4.67 -17.56 -4.33
CA VAL A 8 4.53 -17.85 -2.89
C VAL A 8 5.69 -17.25 -2.10
N ILE A 9 6.94 -17.44 -2.56
CA ILE A 9 8.13 -16.83 -1.94
C ILE A 9 7.99 -15.30 -1.94
N LEU A 10 7.56 -14.70 -3.04
CA LEU A 10 7.39 -13.26 -3.15
C LEU A 10 6.31 -12.72 -2.20
N ILE A 11 5.19 -13.43 -2.03
CA ILE A 11 4.13 -13.09 -1.07
C ILE A 11 4.69 -13.12 0.35
N VAL A 12 5.47 -14.14 0.72
CA VAL A 12 6.09 -14.25 2.05
C VAL A 12 7.06 -13.10 2.28
N ILE A 13 7.97 -12.82 1.34
CA ILE A 13 8.95 -11.72 1.46
C ILE A 13 8.21 -10.38 1.63
N LEU A 14 7.22 -10.10 0.79
CA LEU A 14 6.44 -8.87 0.85
C LEU A 14 5.60 -8.77 2.13
N GLY A 15 5.06 -9.88 2.62
CA GLY A 15 4.37 -9.94 3.91
C GLY A 15 5.29 -9.55 5.06
N VAL A 16 6.49 -10.14 5.13
CA VAL A 16 7.50 -9.79 6.15
C VAL A 16 7.88 -8.31 6.04
N THR A 17 8.15 -7.82 4.83
CA THR A 17 8.43 -6.40 4.59
C THR A 17 7.28 -5.51 5.04
N GLY A 18 6.03 -5.94 4.82
CA GLY A 18 4.86 -5.20 5.25
C GLY A 18 4.68 -5.15 6.77
N PHE A 19 5.05 -6.21 7.50
CA PHE A 19 5.14 -6.18 8.96
C PHE A 19 6.19 -5.18 9.44
N LEU A 20 7.38 -5.17 8.83
CA LEU A 20 8.43 -4.20 9.17
C LEU A 20 7.96 -2.76 8.91
N ILE A 21 7.36 -2.50 7.75
CA ILE A 21 6.83 -1.17 7.40
C ILE A 21 5.75 -0.74 8.38
N GLN A 22 4.87 -1.65 8.77
CA GLN A 22 3.82 -1.35 9.73
C GLN A 22 4.38 -0.94 11.09
N ASP A 23 5.34 -1.69 11.62
CA ASP A 23 6.00 -1.36 12.88
C ASP A 23 6.67 0.02 12.78
N TYR A 24 7.39 0.30 11.69
CA TYR A 24 7.91 1.65 11.43
C TYR A 24 6.82 2.72 11.38
N THR A 25 5.69 2.47 10.72
CA THR A 25 4.64 3.49 10.54
C THR A 25 3.92 3.83 11.84
N TYR A 26 3.74 2.84 12.72
CA TYR A 26 3.05 3.02 13.99
C TYR A 26 3.98 3.42 15.15
N ASP A 27 5.25 3.02 15.11
CA ASP A 27 6.23 3.42 16.11
C ASP A 27 6.95 4.72 15.74
N PHE A 28 6.84 5.25 14.50
CA PHE A 28 7.33 6.59 14.18
C PHE A 28 6.46 7.62 14.89
N PRO A 29 6.95 8.30 15.93
CA PRO A 29 6.12 9.22 16.66
C PRO A 29 6.15 10.53 15.86
N ILE A 30 5.04 10.79 15.19
CA ILE A 30 4.80 11.99 14.38
C ILE A 30 4.99 13.28 15.20
N SER A 31 5.10 13.15 16.53
CA SER A 31 5.60 14.15 17.47
C SER A 31 6.96 14.76 17.12
N TYR A 32 7.86 14.06 16.40
CA TYR A 32 9.15 14.62 16.01
C TYR A 32 9.04 15.66 14.89
N VAL A 33 8.04 15.55 14.01
CA VAL A 33 7.85 16.46 12.86
C VAL A 33 7.06 17.71 13.29
N ALA A 34 6.19 17.60 14.29
CA ALA A 34 5.32 18.68 14.74
C ALA A 34 5.77 19.39 16.02
N GLY A 35 6.95 19.06 16.57
CA GLY A 35 7.50 19.69 17.79
C GLY A 35 6.65 19.51 19.05
N THR A 36 5.59 18.72 18.99
CA THR A 36 4.63 18.49 20.07
C THR A 36 4.72 17.04 20.50
N LYS A 37 4.98 16.79 21.80
CA LYS A 37 4.95 15.44 22.40
C LYS A 37 3.52 14.91 22.42
N VAL A 38 2.97 14.54 21.27
CA VAL A 38 1.67 13.90 21.18
C VAL A 38 1.90 12.39 21.35
N THR A 39 2.02 11.96 22.60
CA THR A 39 2.05 10.53 23.01
C THR A 39 0.73 9.80 22.72
N LEU A 40 -0.33 10.55 22.42
CA LEU A 40 -1.71 10.07 22.24
C LEU A 40 -1.99 9.33 20.92
N ALA A 41 -1.13 9.44 19.90
CA ALA A 41 -1.37 8.76 18.62
C ALA A 41 -1.04 7.26 18.67
N SER A 42 -0.12 6.82 19.54
CA SER A 42 0.34 5.42 19.56
C SER A 42 -0.61 4.45 20.28
N GLU A 43 -1.39 4.94 21.25
CA GLU A 43 -2.29 4.10 22.05
C GLU A 43 -3.56 3.73 21.27
N TYR A 44 -4.18 4.69 20.55
CA TYR A 44 -5.45 4.45 19.86
C TYR A 44 -5.33 3.68 18.53
N ILE A 45 -4.13 3.61 17.95
CA ILE A 45 -3.88 2.91 16.70
C ILE A 45 -3.57 1.41 16.95
N LYS A 46 -3.11 1.05 18.15
CA LYS A 46 -2.69 -0.31 18.52
C LYS A 46 -3.82 -1.31 18.78
N ASP A 47 -5.06 -0.85 18.98
CA ASP A 47 -6.11 -1.64 19.65
C ASP A 47 -6.92 -2.60 18.78
N SER A 48 -6.57 -2.80 17.50
CA SER A 48 -7.23 -3.79 16.66
C SER A 48 -6.22 -4.63 15.90
N VAL A 49 -6.29 -5.96 16.10
CA VAL A 49 -5.51 -6.95 15.34
C VAL A 49 -5.69 -6.76 13.83
N PHE A 50 -6.88 -6.34 13.39
CA PHE A 50 -7.15 -6.02 11.99
C PHE A 50 -6.31 -4.85 11.47
N LYS A 51 -6.16 -3.78 12.26
CA LYS A 51 -5.29 -2.64 11.89
C LYS A 51 -3.82 -3.06 11.83
N ARG A 52 -3.41 -4.03 12.64
CA ARG A 52 -2.06 -4.60 12.60
C ARG A 52 -1.83 -5.61 11.47
N LEU A 53 -2.83 -5.91 10.65
CA LEU A 53 -2.70 -6.84 9.53
C LEU A 53 -2.96 -6.18 8.19
N ILE A 54 -3.65 -5.04 8.16
CA ILE A 54 -4.06 -4.40 6.91
C ILE A 54 -2.87 -4.03 6.03
N ILE A 55 -1.80 -3.44 6.58
CA ILE A 55 -0.59 -3.06 5.83
C ILE A 55 0.16 -4.32 5.31
N PRO A 56 0.52 -5.30 6.16
CA PRO A 56 1.17 -6.54 5.74
C PRO A 56 0.39 -7.28 4.67
N VAL A 57 -0.92 -7.47 4.86
CA VAL A 57 -1.79 -8.17 3.91
C VAL A 57 -1.88 -7.40 2.59
N THR A 58 -2.00 -6.08 2.66
CA THR A 58 -2.06 -5.23 1.46
C THR A 58 -0.77 -5.34 0.65
N ILE A 59 0.41 -5.28 1.29
CA ILE A 59 1.70 -5.41 0.60
C ILE A 59 1.92 -6.84 0.07
N ALA A 60 1.55 -7.85 0.85
CA ALA A 60 1.59 -9.25 0.44
C ALA A 60 0.66 -9.56 -0.75
N SER A 61 -0.37 -8.74 -0.99
CA SER A 61 -1.31 -8.92 -2.11
C SER A 61 -0.75 -8.48 -3.47
N VAL A 62 0.33 -7.69 -3.52
CA VAL A 62 0.90 -7.15 -4.76
C VAL A 62 1.21 -8.22 -5.83
N PRO A 63 1.81 -9.38 -5.50
CA PRO A 63 2.01 -10.46 -6.47
C PRO A 63 0.70 -11.03 -7.03
N LEU A 64 -0.34 -11.10 -6.21
CA LEU A 64 -1.66 -11.56 -6.63
C LEU A 64 -2.32 -10.57 -7.59
N LEU A 65 -2.20 -9.27 -7.30
CA LEU A 65 -2.67 -8.20 -8.20
C LEU A 65 -1.96 -8.24 -9.55
N TYR A 66 -0.64 -8.46 -9.57
CA TYR A 66 0.09 -8.69 -10.81
C TYR A 66 -0.44 -9.90 -11.59
N LEU A 67 -0.65 -11.04 -10.91
CA LEU A 67 -1.20 -12.24 -11.55
C LEU A 67 -2.59 -11.97 -12.14
N PHE A 68 -3.41 -11.17 -11.46
CA PHE A 68 -4.71 -10.73 -11.96
C PHE A 68 -4.57 -9.90 -13.23
N VAL A 69 -3.71 -8.87 -13.25
CA VAL A 69 -3.43 -8.08 -14.47
C VAL A 69 -2.98 -8.99 -15.60
N LYS A 70 -2.02 -9.88 -15.34
CA LYS A 70 -1.48 -10.81 -16.35
C LYS A 70 -2.57 -11.71 -16.92
N LYS A 71 -3.48 -12.20 -16.07
CA LYS A 71 -4.60 -13.06 -16.50
C LYS A 71 -5.58 -12.30 -17.38
N VAL A 72 -5.88 -11.04 -17.05
CA VAL A 72 -6.85 -10.20 -17.78
C VAL A 72 -6.29 -9.67 -19.11
N THR A 73 -5.00 -9.32 -19.15
CA THR A 73 -4.35 -8.68 -20.30
C THR A 73 -3.56 -9.64 -21.20
N GLN A 74 -3.52 -10.94 -20.86
CA GLN A 74 -2.80 -11.99 -21.59
C GLN A 74 -1.31 -11.69 -21.88
N LEU A 75 -0.69 -10.77 -21.12
CA LEU A 75 0.68 -10.32 -21.33
C LEU A 75 1.69 -11.47 -21.20
N LYS A 76 2.52 -11.65 -22.25
CA LYS A 76 3.54 -12.71 -22.31
C LYS A 76 4.82 -12.39 -21.51
N SER A 77 5.21 -11.12 -21.32
CA SER A 77 6.56 -10.83 -20.75
C SER A 77 6.74 -9.54 -19.92
N ILE A 78 5.84 -8.56 -19.96
CA ILE A 78 6.07 -7.25 -19.30
C ILE A 78 5.72 -7.32 -17.81
N SER A 79 6.55 -8.02 -17.02
CA SER A 79 6.31 -8.21 -15.59
C SER A 79 6.69 -6.97 -14.75
N GLY A 80 7.85 -6.37 -15.03
CA GLY A 80 8.40 -5.27 -14.21
C GLY A 80 7.56 -3.99 -14.20
N LEU A 81 7.06 -3.55 -15.36
CA LEU A 81 6.27 -2.31 -15.45
C LEU A 81 4.93 -2.42 -14.71
N VAL A 82 4.27 -3.58 -14.75
CA VAL A 82 3.00 -3.77 -14.03
C VAL A 82 3.24 -3.66 -12.52
N TYR A 83 4.27 -4.34 -12.00
CA TYR A 83 4.66 -4.18 -10.60
C TYR A 83 5.00 -2.74 -10.26
N PHE A 84 5.73 -2.04 -11.13
CA PHE A 84 6.09 -0.64 -10.93
C PHE A 84 4.87 0.26 -10.84
N ILE A 85 3.89 0.12 -11.73
CA ILE A 85 2.65 0.91 -11.72
C ILE A 85 1.85 0.62 -10.44
N ILE A 86 1.67 -0.65 -10.08
CA ILE A 86 0.94 -1.02 -8.85
C ILE A 86 1.65 -0.46 -7.62
N CYS A 87 2.96 -0.67 -7.48
CA CYS A 87 3.70 -0.20 -6.31
C CYS A 87 3.75 1.33 -6.22
N SER A 88 4.04 2.03 -7.32
CA SER A 88 4.13 3.50 -7.34
C SER A 88 2.79 4.15 -6.99
N THR A 89 1.68 3.67 -7.53
CA THR A 89 0.34 4.18 -7.19
C THR A 89 -0.04 3.94 -5.74
N GLY A 90 0.30 2.77 -5.18
CA GLY A 90 0.19 2.51 -3.74
C GLY A 90 0.96 3.51 -2.89
N ILE A 91 2.25 3.69 -3.20
CA ILE A 91 3.13 4.62 -2.48
C ILE A 91 2.60 6.06 -2.59
N LEU A 92 2.11 6.48 -3.76
CA LEU A 92 1.56 7.83 -3.95
C LEU A 92 0.34 8.08 -3.07
N PHE A 93 -0.61 7.14 -3.03
CA PHE A 93 -1.80 7.24 -2.17
C PHE A 93 -1.43 7.25 -0.69
N TRP A 94 -0.47 6.41 -0.32
CA TRP A 94 0.01 6.34 1.05
C TRP A 94 0.72 7.63 1.49
N SER A 95 1.62 8.15 0.65
CA SER A 95 2.27 9.45 0.86
C SER A 95 1.29 10.61 0.90
N PHE A 96 0.26 10.61 0.05
CA PHE A 96 -0.81 11.60 0.08
C PHE A 96 -1.51 11.61 1.44
N ARG A 97 -1.83 10.43 1.98
CA ARG A 97 -2.46 10.30 3.30
C ARG A 97 -1.55 10.80 4.43
N ILE A 98 -0.26 10.46 4.37
CA ILE A 98 0.74 10.96 5.33
C ILE A 98 0.77 12.49 5.31
N ASN A 99 0.80 13.11 4.13
CA ASN A 99 0.80 14.56 3.99
C ASN A 99 -0.46 15.20 4.56
N MET A 100 -1.65 14.66 4.28
CA MET A 100 -2.90 15.16 4.87
C MET A 100 -2.89 15.06 6.40
N TYR A 101 -2.35 13.95 6.94
CA TYR A 101 -2.25 13.76 8.38
C TYR A 101 -1.31 14.78 9.03
N ILE A 102 -0.14 15.02 8.44
CA ILE A 102 0.82 16.04 8.91
C ILE A 102 0.18 17.44 8.87
N GLN A 103 -0.48 17.80 7.77
CA GLN A 103 -1.16 19.09 7.65
C GLN A 103 -2.25 19.27 8.70
N GLY A 104 -3.05 18.24 8.98
CA GLY A 104 -4.07 18.30 10.02
C GLY A 104 -3.53 18.43 11.45
N ILE A 105 -2.36 17.86 11.72
CA ILE A 105 -1.67 18.12 13.00
C ILE A 105 -1.27 19.59 13.10
N ILE A 106 -0.72 20.16 12.02
CA ILE A 106 -0.29 21.57 11.98
C ILE A 106 -1.50 22.51 12.13
N SER A 107 -2.64 22.20 11.51
CA SER A 107 -3.85 23.03 11.57
C SER A 107 -4.71 22.81 12.82
N GLY A 108 -4.43 21.80 13.64
CA GLY A 108 -5.22 21.45 14.82
C GLY A 108 -6.53 20.71 14.51
N GLU A 109 -6.77 20.29 13.27
CA GLU A 109 -8.00 19.62 12.80
C GLU A 109 -7.88 18.08 12.83
N ILE A 110 -7.23 17.53 13.87
CA ILE A 110 -6.87 16.10 13.95
C ILE A 110 -8.11 15.19 13.97
N ASP A 111 -9.23 15.66 14.53
CA ASP A 111 -10.43 14.83 14.73
C ASP A 111 -11.04 14.31 13.42
N ASN A 112 -10.98 15.07 12.33
CA ASN A 112 -11.47 14.65 11.01
C ASN A 112 -10.54 13.66 10.29
N LEU A 113 -9.30 13.50 10.76
CA LEU A 113 -8.30 12.62 10.16
C LEU A 113 -8.16 11.30 10.92
N LYS A 114 -8.96 11.05 11.97
CA LYS A 114 -8.91 9.81 12.76
C LYS A 114 -9.57 8.61 12.10
N GLU A 115 -10.49 8.82 11.15
CA GLU A 115 -11.41 7.76 10.71
C GLU A 115 -10.86 6.83 9.61
N VAL A 116 -9.86 7.24 8.83
CA VAL A 116 -9.38 6.43 7.69
C VAL A 116 -7.92 6.00 7.85
N ASP A 117 -7.72 4.69 7.98
CA ASP A 117 -6.43 4.03 8.22
C ASP A 117 -5.47 4.18 7.02
N PHE A 118 -4.18 4.34 7.30
CA PHE A 118 -3.10 4.39 6.31
C PHE A 118 -3.08 3.14 5.41
N GLY A 119 -3.39 1.97 5.98
CA GLY A 119 -3.44 0.73 5.21
C GLY A 119 -4.50 0.73 4.11
N TYR A 120 -5.65 1.38 4.32
CA TYR A 120 -6.68 1.47 3.29
C TYR A 120 -6.25 2.35 2.12
N TYR A 121 -5.54 3.44 2.36
CA TYR A 121 -5.00 4.27 1.27
C TYR A 121 -3.99 3.50 0.44
N LEU A 122 -3.10 2.74 1.08
CA LEU A 122 -2.17 1.86 0.38
C LEU A 122 -2.92 0.82 -0.49
N MET A 123 -3.98 0.22 0.07
CA MET A 123 -4.81 -0.76 -0.63
C MET A 123 -5.53 -0.14 -1.83
N PHE A 124 -6.16 1.03 -1.65
CA PHE A 124 -6.81 1.77 -2.74
C PHE A 124 -5.82 2.16 -3.83
N GLY A 125 -4.60 2.58 -3.47
CA GLY A 125 -3.55 2.85 -4.43
C GLY A 125 -3.17 1.62 -5.24
N PHE A 126 -2.98 0.45 -4.60
CA PHE A 126 -2.69 -0.80 -5.32
C PHE A 126 -3.83 -1.25 -6.23
N ILE A 127 -5.08 -1.15 -5.79
CA ILE A 127 -6.26 -1.44 -6.63
C ILE A 127 -6.29 -0.50 -7.84
N THR A 128 -6.08 0.80 -7.61
CA THR A 128 -6.06 1.81 -8.68
C THR A 128 -4.93 1.54 -9.68
N GLY A 129 -3.73 1.21 -9.21
CA GLY A 129 -2.62 0.79 -10.06
C GLY A 129 -2.88 -0.48 -10.85
N THR A 130 -3.62 -1.43 -10.27
CA THR A 130 -4.05 -2.65 -10.94
C THR A 130 -4.98 -2.33 -12.11
N LEU A 131 -5.99 -1.47 -11.87
CA LEU A 131 -6.93 -1.03 -12.91
C LEU A 131 -6.22 -0.23 -14.02
N LEU A 132 -5.32 0.69 -13.65
CA LEU A 132 -4.51 1.46 -14.59
C LEU A 132 -3.64 0.54 -15.45
N SER A 133 -2.99 -0.45 -14.84
CA SER A 133 -2.18 -1.43 -15.57
C SER A 133 -3.04 -2.21 -16.57
N ILE A 134 -4.23 -2.66 -16.17
CA ILE A 134 -5.17 -3.34 -17.08
C ILE A 134 -5.53 -2.44 -18.26
N LEU A 135 -5.90 -1.18 -18.00
CA LEU A 135 -6.27 -0.23 -19.06
C LEU A 135 -5.11 0.00 -20.03
N ILE A 136 -3.92 0.34 -19.53
CA ILE A 136 -2.74 0.64 -20.34
C ILE A 136 -2.41 -0.56 -21.24
N PHE A 137 -2.27 -1.75 -20.66
CA PHE A 137 -1.80 -2.91 -21.42
C PHE A 137 -2.86 -3.52 -22.32
N LYS A 138 -4.15 -3.43 -21.97
CA LYS A 138 -5.24 -3.85 -22.86
C LYS A 138 -5.40 -2.91 -24.06
N ILE A 139 -5.11 -1.61 -23.89
CA ILE A 139 -5.07 -0.66 -25.00
C ILE A 139 -3.87 -0.95 -25.91
N ILE A 140 -2.70 -1.25 -25.34
CA ILE A 140 -1.49 -1.59 -26.11
C ILE A 140 -1.71 -2.86 -26.93
N GLU A 141 -2.29 -3.91 -26.34
CA GLU A 141 -2.60 -5.17 -27.04
C GLU A 141 -3.52 -4.94 -28.25
N ARG A 142 -4.54 -4.08 -28.13
CA ARG A 142 -5.45 -3.77 -29.24
C ARG A 142 -4.80 -3.01 -30.40
N LYS A 143 -3.64 -2.38 -30.18
CA LYS A 143 -2.93 -1.59 -31.19
C LYS A 143 -1.80 -2.37 -31.88
N ALA A 144 -1.45 -3.55 -31.38
CA ALA A 144 -0.42 -4.43 -31.93
C ALA A 144 -1.04 -5.50 -32.84
#